data_AF-A0A423U1Z4-F1
#
_entry.id   AF-A0A423U1Z4-F1
#
_cell.length_a   1.000
_cell.length_b   1.000
_cell.length_c   1.000
_cell.angle_alpha   90.00
_cell.angle_beta   90.00
_cell.angle_gamma   90.00
#
_symmetry.space_group_name_H-M   'P 1'
#
loop_
_entity.id
_entity.type
_entity.pdbx_description
1 polymer ?
#
loop_
_entity_poly.entity_id
_entity_poly.type
_entity_poly.pdbx_seq_one_letter_code
_entity_poly.pdbx_strand_id
1 'polypeptide(L)'
;MIVFIINLNLNVGWLFAWDAVNATGSAILLLLIAITNAIAISLSSVSFGRVASDLYQNSRLDFWAGVCVLNGYDIYDTWTTLAALINLTAFFMYETDIDGNSVCIGVLVFVLVAYSGYFILENTLLTFWGNPCFTHYLVLLWAVVGIYAEQKDKASTAVVALLITLIVASSLMFIARVIILFVRNRKNTFYKRSIM
;
A
#
# COMPACT_ATOMS: atom_id res chain seq x y z
N MET A 1 -16.48 5.16 8.18
CA MET A 1 -16.35 6.07 9.35
C MET A 1 -15.91 5.33 10.61
N ILE A 2 -16.64 4.30 11.09
CA ILE A 2 -16.25 3.54 12.31
C ILE A 2 -14.85 2.91 12.19
N VAL A 3 -14.55 2.26 11.05
CA VAL A 3 -13.23 1.63 10.81
C VAL A 3 -12.08 2.65 10.88
N PHE A 4 -12.30 3.86 10.35
CA PHE A 4 -11.30 4.93 10.38
C PHE A 4 -11.06 5.46 11.80
N ILE A 5 -12.12 5.60 12.61
CA ILE A 5 -11.99 6.00 14.02
C ILE A 5 -11.20 4.94 14.80
N ILE A 6 -11.51 3.66 14.63
CA ILE A 6 -10.75 2.56 15.24
C ILE A 6 -9.28 2.63 14.83
N ASN A 7 -9.03 2.82 13.54
CA ASN A 7 -7.68 2.92 13.00
C ASN A 7 -6.89 4.09 13.61
N LEU A 8 -7.50 5.27 13.76
CA LEU A 8 -6.85 6.43 14.38
C LEU A 8 -6.52 6.20 15.86
N ASN A 9 -7.42 5.54 16.61
CA ASN A 9 -7.15 5.17 18.01
C ASN A 9 -6.01 4.15 18.11
N LEU A 10 -5.98 3.15 17.23
CA LEU A 10 -4.86 2.20 17.15
C LEU A 10 -3.55 2.92 16.80
N ASN A 11 -3.58 3.91 15.91
CA ASN A 11 -2.41 4.71 15.54
C ASN A 11 -1.84 5.49 16.73
N VAL A 12 -2.70 6.11 17.53
CA VAL A 12 -2.29 6.76 18.79
C VAL A 12 -1.72 5.74 19.78
N GLY A 13 -2.36 4.57 19.92
CA GLY A 13 -1.85 3.48 20.76
C GLY A 13 -0.47 3.00 20.33
N TRP A 14 -0.22 2.92 19.02
CA TRP A 14 1.08 2.53 18.48
C TRP A 14 2.19 3.52 18.86
N LEU A 15 1.92 4.84 18.84
CA LEU A 15 2.90 5.85 19.26
C LEU A 15 3.37 5.62 20.70
N PHE A 16 2.46 5.29 21.62
CA PHE A 16 2.82 4.97 23.00
C PHE A 16 3.60 3.66 23.12
N ALA A 17 3.25 2.63 22.34
CA ALA A 17 3.99 1.37 22.33
C ALA A 17 5.42 1.53 21.79
N TRP A 18 5.58 2.38 20.77
CA TRP A 18 6.87 2.71 20.18
C TRP A 18 7.73 3.55 21.14
N ASP A 19 7.13 4.55 21.79
CA ASP A 19 7.81 5.37 22.81
C ASP A 19 8.29 4.53 24.01
N ALA A 20 7.50 3.53 24.40
CA ALA A 20 7.86 2.56 25.42
C ALA A 20 8.88 1.49 24.95
N VAL A 21 9.38 1.56 23.71
CA VAL A 21 10.31 0.60 23.09
C VAL A 21 9.78 -0.85 23.14
N ASN A 22 8.45 -1.01 23.11
CA ASN A 22 7.83 -2.33 23.11
C ASN A 22 7.67 -2.83 21.67
N ALA A 23 8.65 -3.61 21.20
CA ALA A 23 8.68 -4.14 19.83
C ALA A 23 7.46 -5.02 19.51
N THR A 24 7.09 -5.91 20.44
CA THR A 24 5.93 -6.81 20.28
C THR A 24 4.62 -6.02 20.18
N GLY A 25 4.39 -5.08 21.11
CA GLY A 25 3.19 -4.24 21.10
C GLY A 25 3.11 -3.37 19.84
N SER A 26 4.25 -2.82 19.40
CA SER A 26 4.33 -1.99 18.21
C SER A 26 4.00 -2.78 16.93
N ALA A 27 4.51 -4.01 16.81
CA ALA A 27 4.24 -4.89 15.67
C ALA A 27 2.75 -5.29 15.59
N ILE A 28 2.15 -5.69 16.73
CA ILE A 28 0.74 -6.09 16.77
C ILE A 28 -0.17 -4.91 16.41
N LEU A 29 0.07 -3.73 16.99
CA LEU A 29 -0.77 -2.55 16.73
C LEU A 29 -0.68 -2.12 15.27
N LEU A 30 0.51 -2.09 14.66
CA LEU A 30 0.64 -1.75 13.26
C LEU A 30 0.04 -2.79 12.31
N LEU A 31 0.11 -4.08 12.64
CA LEU A 31 -0.59 -5.10 11.85
C LEU A 31 -2.11 -4.90 11.89
N LEU A 32 -2.68 -4.56 13.05
CA LEU A 32 -4.10 -4.23 13.18
C LEU A 32 -4.46 -2.96 12.39
N ILE A 33 -3.60 -1.94 12.41
CA ILE A 33 -3.76 -0.72 11.59
C ILE A 33 -3.76 -1.07 10.10
N ALA A 34 -2.81 -1.88 9.63
CA ALA A 34 -2.72 -2.29 8.24
C ALA A 34 -3.96 -3.07 7.79
N ILE A 35 -4.42 -4.05 8.60
CA ILE A 35 -5.62 -4.84 8.29
C ILE A 35 -6.87 -3.96 8.24
N THR A 36 -7.04 -3.06 9.21
CA THR A 36 -8.20 -2.16 9.24
C THR A 36 -8.20 -1.18 8.07
N ASN A 37 -7.04 -0.68 7.65
CA ASN A 37 -6.91 0.15 6.47
C ASN A 37 -7.21 -0.61 5.17
N ALA A 38 -6.72 -1.83 5.02
CA ALA A 38 -6.98 -2.67 3.85
C ALA A 38 -8.49 -2.96 3.69
N ILE A 39 -9.21 -3.19 4.80
CA ILE A 39 -10.66 -3.35 4.79
C ILE A 39 -11.35 -2.04 4.40
N ALA A 40 -10.93 -0.91 4.99
CA ALA A 40 -11.54 0.39 4.73
C ALA A 40 -11.38 0.85 3.28
N ILE A 41 -10.19 0.68 2.69
CA ILE A 41 -9.95 1.06 1.29
C ILE A 41 -10.73 0.17 0.32
N SER A 42 -10.84 -1.13 0.62
CA SER A 42 -11.62 -2.07 -0.19
C SER A 42 -13.09 -1.66 -0.23
N LEU A 43 -13.70 -1.42 0.94
CA LEU A 43 -15.09 -0.98 1.04
C LEU A 43 -15.33 0.38 0.38
N SER A 44 -14.38 1.31 0.54
CA SER A 44 -14.45 2.65 -0.06
C SER A 44 -14.35 2.60 -1.58
N SER A 45 -13.44 1.79 -2.11
CA SER A 45 -13.27 1.58 -3.56
C SER A 45 -14.50 0.95 -4.19
N VAL A 46 -15.09 -0.07 -3.54
CA VAL A 46 -16.35 -0.68 -3.97
C VAL A 46 -17.48 0.34 -4.01
N SER A 47 -17.62 1.15 -2.96
CA SER A 47 -18.69 2.14 -2.85
C SER A 47 -18.54 3.24 -3.90
N PHE A 48 -17.32 3.73 -4.11
CA PHE A 48 -17.01 4.72 -5.13
C PHE A 48 -17.27 4.19 -6.54
N GLY A 49 -16.85 2.96 -6.85
CA GLY A 49 -17.06 2.34 -8.16
C GLY A 49 -18.54 2.27 -8.58
N ARG A 50 -19.47 2.14 -7.62
CA ARG A 50 -20.93 2.13 -7.89
C ARG A 50 -21.49 3.50 -8.27
N VAL A 51 -20.96 4.58 -7.70
CA VAL A 51 -21.50 5.94 -7.85
C VAL A 51 -20.65 6.80 -8.81
N ALA A 52 -19.47 6.31 -9.20
CA ALA A 52 -18.49 7.00 -10.04
C ALA A 52 -19.04 7.47 -11.39
N SER A 53 -19.90 6.67 -12.03
CA SER A 53 -20.52 7.02 -13.33
C SER A 53 -21.44 8.23 -13.21
N ASP A 54 -22.31 8.21 -12.20
CA ASP A 54 -23.27 9.28 -11.96
C ASP A 54 -22.58 10.57 -11.52
N LEU A 55 -21.54 10.46 -10.68
CA LEU A 55 -20.73 11.61 -10.27
C LEU A 55 -20.01 12.24 -11.46
N TYR A 56 -19.42 11.44 -12.35
CA TYR A 56 -18.72 11.99 -13.51
C TYR A 56 -19.63 12.81 -14.44
N GLN A 57 -20.90 12.41 -14.56
CA GLN A 57 -21.89 13.10 -15.39
C GLN A 57 -22.48 14.33 -14.70
N ASN A 58 -22.83 14.21 -13.41
CA ASN A 58 -23.60 15.24 -12.69
C ASN A 58 -22.73 16.22 -11.90
N SER A 59 -21.57 15.79 -11.38
CA SER A 59 -20.67 16.63 -10.58
C SER A 59 -19.20 16.21 -10.74
N ARG A 60 -18.52 16.79 -11.75
CA ARG A 60 -17.10 16.50 -12.01
C ARG A 60 -16.19 16.82 -10.83
N LEU A 61 -16.51 17.85 -10.04
CA LEU A 61 -15.71 18.24 -8.89
C LEU A 61 -15.74 17.14 -7.83
N ASP A 62 -16.92 16.64 -7.48
CA ASP A 62 -17.08 15.57 -6.47
C ASP A 62 -16.46 14.26 -6.96
N PHE A 63 -16.52 13.99 -8.26
CA PHE A 63 -15.83 12.84 -8.85
C PHE A 63 -14.32 12.90 -8.60
N TRP A 64 -13.66 14.03 -8.95
CA TRP A 64 -12.22 14.18 -8.77
C TRP A 64 -11.84 14.24 -7.28
N ALA A 65 -12.67 14.86 -6.43
CA ALA A 65 -12.48 14.84 -4.99
C ALA A 65 -12.48 13.40 -4.44
N GLY A 66 -13.41 12.55 -4.89
CA GLY A 66 -13.46 11.14 -4.51
C GLY A 66 -12.21 10.36 -4.96
N VAL A 67 -11.72 10.60 -6.17
CA VAL A 67 -10.45 10.01 -6.65
C VAL A 67 -9.26 10.44 -5.79
N CYS A 68 -9.18 11.72 -5.43
CA CYS A 68 -8.12 12.24 -4.56
C CYS A 68 -8.18 11.61 -3.16
N VAL A 69 -9.38 11.46 -2.59
CA VAL A 69 -9.57 10.84 -1.27
C VAL A 69 -9.16 9.37 -1.30
N LEU A 70 -9.54 8.61 -2.32
CA LEU A 70 -9.14 7.20 -2.44
C LEU A 70 -7.63 7.04 -2.56
N ASN A 71 -6.97 7.87 -3.38
CA ASN A 71 -5.51 7.86 -3.49
C ASN A 71 -4.83 8.33 -2.17
N GLY A 72 -5.41 9.30 -1.47
CA GLY A 72 -4.93 9.69 -0.14
C GLY A 72 -5.01 8.54 0.87
N TYR A 73 -6.09 7.77 0.83
CA TYR A 73 -6.26 6.59 1.67
C TYR A 73 -5.29 5.46 1.29
N ASP A 74 -5.06 5.27 -0.01
CA ASP A 74 -4.11 4.30 -0.57
C ASP A 74 -2.67 4.60 -0.15
N ILE A 75 -2.29 5.89 -0.07
CA ILE A 75 -1.00 6.30 0.52
C ILE A 75 -0.90 5.83 1.97
N TYR A 76 -1.93 6.09 2.77
CA TYR A 76 -1.94 5.76 4.19
C TYR A 76 -1.92 4.24 4.44
N ASP A 77 -2.69 3.48 3.68
CA ASP A 77 -2.73 2.01 3.74
C ASP A 77 -1.37 1.40 3.41
N THR A 78 -0.75 1.86 2.31
CA THR A 78 0.59 1.41 1.90
C THR A 78 1.64 1.74 2.95
N TRP A 79 1.62 2.98 3.47
CA TRP A 79 2.58 3.42 4.47
C TRP A 79 2.47 2.61 5.76
N THR A 80 1.26 2.40 6.26
CA THR A 80 1.02 1.62 7.49
C THR A 80 1.33 0.15 7.31
N THR A 81 1.09 -0.43 6.13
CA THR A 81 1.49 -1.80 5.79
C THR A 81 3.01 -1.96 5.81
N LEU A 82 3.75 -1.03 5.19
CA LEU A 82 5.21 -1.07 5.20
C LEU A 82 5.78 -0.86 6.61
N ALA A 83 5.22 0.08 7.38
CA ALA A 83 5.59 0.28 8.79
C ALA A 83 5.34 -0.98 9.63
N ALA A 84 4.23 -1.68 9.40
CA ALA A 84 3.91 -2.94 10.06
C ALA A 84 4.95 -4.02 9.75
N LEU A 85 5.36 -4.14 8.48
CA LEU A 85 6.40 -5.09 8.08
C LEU A 85 7.76 -4.75 8.72
N ILE A 86 8.12 -3.48 8.82
CA ILE A 86 9.35 -3.05 9.51
C ILE A 86 9.31 -3.41 11.00
N ASN A 87 8.19 -3.15 11.67
CA ASN A 87 8.03 -3.50 13.09
C ASN A 87 7.98 -5.01 13.31
N LEU A 88 7.42 -5.76 12.35
CA LEU A 88 7.45 -7.22 12.36
C LEU A 88 8.88 -7.75 12.20
N THR A 89 9.70 -7.15 11.33
CA THR A 89 11.13 -7.45 11.23
C THR A 89 11.82 -7.18 12.56
N ALA A 90 11.56 -6.04 13.21
CA ALA A 90 12.12 -5.72 14.53
C ALA A 90 11.71 -6.74 15.59
N PHE A 91 10.44 -7.14 15.63
CA PHE A 91 9.97 -8.22 16.51
C PHE A 91 10.75 -9.52 16.28
N PHE A 92 10.89 -9.98 15.03
CA PHE A 92 11.66 -11.19 14.76
C PHE A 92 13.14 -11.06 15.14
N MET A 93 13.76 -9.90 14.94
CA MET A 93 15.17 -9.70 15.28
C MET A 93 15.44 -9.64 16.78
N TYR A 94 14.50 -9.10 17.58
CA TYR A 94 14.73 -8.87 19.02
C TYR A 94 14.10 -9.93 19.92
N GLU A 95 12.99 -10.53 19.51
CA GLU A 95 12.21 -11.46 20.35
C GLU A 95 12.35 -12.92 19.90
N THR A 96 13.04 -13.18 18.79
CA THR A 96 13.29 -14.55 18.29
C THR A 96 14.76 -14.75 17.95
N ASP A 97 15.21 -16.01 17.96
CA ASP A 97 16.61 -16.39 17.67
C ASP A 97 16.87 -16.56 16.16
N ILE A 98 16.10 -15.87 15.31
CA ILE A 98 16.23 -15.96 13.85
C ILE A 98 17.28 -14.94 13.38
N ASP A 99 18.19 -15.39 12.51
CA ASP A 99 19.18 -14.53 11.87
C ASP A 99 18.52 -13.33 11.17
N GLY A 100 18.90 -12.11 11.56
CA GLY A 100 18.29 -10.88 11.08
C GLY A 100 18.46 -10.67 9.57
N ASN A 101 19.53 -11.18 8.98
CA ASN A 101 19.71 -11.12 7.52
C ASN A 101 18.68 -12.00 6.80
N SER A 102 18.41 -13.20 7.32
CA SER A 102 17.37 -14.11 6.83
C SER A 102 15.96 -13.51 6.97
N VAL A 103 15.66 -12.85 8.10
CA VAL A 103 14.39 -12.14 8.30
C VAL A 103 14.23 -11.02 7.25
N CYS A 104 15.24 -10.17 7.08
CA CYS A 104 15.22 -9.08 6.11
C CYS A 104 14.98 -9.59 4.68
N ILE A 105 15.69 -10.65 4.27
CA ILE A 105 15.49 -11.29 2.96
C ILE A 105 14.04 -11.78 2.83
N GLY A 106 13.53 -12.50 3.83
CA GLY A 106 12.16 -13.02 3.82
C GLY A 106 11.11 -11.92 3.66
N VAL A 107 11.23 -10.83 4.42
CA VAL A 107 10.30 -9.70 4.35
C VAL A 107 10.39 -8.97 3.01
N LEU A 108 11.60 -8.73 2.48
CA LEU A 108 11.77 -8.08 1.17
C LEU A 108 11.21 -8.93 0.02
N VAL A 109 11.43 -10.24 0.06
CA VAL A 109 10.84 -11.18 -0.91
C VAL A 109 9.32 -11.19 -0.79
N PHE A 110 8.78 -11.20 0.44
CA PHE A 110 7.35 -11.11 0.67
C PHE A 110 6.76 -9.83 0.05
N VAL A 111 7.38 -8.67 0.28
CA VAL A 111 6.95 -7.39 -0.33
C VAL A 111 6.98 -7.50 -1.86
N LEU A 112 8.06 -8.01 -2.44
CA LEU A 112 8.18 -8.14 -3.89
C LEU A 112 7.06 -8.99 -4.48
N VAL A 113 6.81 -10.18 -3.90
CA VAL A 113 5.77 -11.10 -4.35
C VAL A 113 4.37 -10.51 -4.13
N ALA A 114 4.12 -9.91 -2.97
CA ALA A 114 2.81 -9.35 -2.63
C ALA A 114 2.42 -8.20 -3.58
N TYR A 115 3.32 -7.24 -3.83
CA TYR A 115 3.03 -6.13 -4.73
C TYR A 115 3.02 -6.54 -6.21
N SER A 116 3.84 -7.52 -6.60
CA SER A 116 3.76 -8.09 -7.97
C SER A 116 2.43 -8.81 -8.20
N GLY A 117 2.01 -9.64 -7.23
CA GLY A 117 0.73 -10.33 -7.26
C GLY A 117 -0.44 -9.34 -7.24
N TYR A 118 -0.35 -8.29 -6.43
CA TYR A 118 -1.35 -7.23 -6.40
C TYR A 118 -1.43 -6.51 -7.73
N PHE A 119 -0.31 -6.16 -8.39
CA PHE A 119 -0.33 -5.56 -9.71
C PHE A 119 -1.04 -6.44 -10.75
N ILE A 120 -0.79 -7.76 -10.74
CA ILE A 120 -1.48 -8.69 -11.64
C ILE A 120 -2.98 -8.72 -11.33
N LEU A 121 -3.35 -8.87 -10.04
CA LEU A 121 -4.73 -8.89 -9.59
C LEU A 121 -5.47 -7.60 -9.96
N GLU A 122 -4.78 -6.47 -9.82
CA GLU A 122 -5.32 -5.15 -10.05
C GLU A 122 -5.66 -4.91 -11.52
N ASN A 123 -4.80 -5.40 -12.42
CA ASN A 123 -4.99 -5.27 -13.85
C ASN A 123 -5.92 -6.34 -14.44
N THR A 124 -6.13 -7.47 -13.76
CA THR A 124 -7.01 -8.56 -14.23
C THR A 124 -8.40 -8.52 -13.60
N LEU A 125 -8.52 -8.72 -12.29
CA LEU A 125 -9.79 -8.90 -11.58
C LEU A 125 -10.37 -7.58 -11.07
N LEU A 126 -9.55 -6.72 -10.47
CA LEU A 126 -10.04 -5.43 -9.92
C LEU A 126 -10.34 -4.40 -11.01
N THR A 127 -9.96 -4.68 -12.26
CA THR A 127 -10.39 -3.95 -13.46
C THR A 127 -11.91 -3.77 -13.53
N PHE A 128 -12.69 -4.70 -12.95
CA PHE A 128 -14.15 -4.61 -12.87
C PHE A 128 -14.64 -3.44 -12.00
N TRP A 129 -13.91 -3.07 -10.96
CA TRP A 129 -14.35 -2.11 -9.95
C TRP A 129 -13.91 -0.67 -10.23
N GLY A 130 -13.19 -0.45 -11.34
CA GLY A 130 -12.79 0.89 -11.78
C GLY A 130 -11.85 1.61 -10.81
N ASN A 131 -11.01 0.88 -10.08
CA ASN A 131 -10.14 1.44 -9.04
C ASN A 131 -9.18 2.52 -9.61
N PRO A 132 -9.33 3.80 -9.22
CA PRO A 132 -8.47 4.88 -9.70
C PRO A 132 -7.17 5.01 -8.90
N CYS A 133 -6.89 4.12 -7.95
CA CYS A 133 -5.68 4.17 -7.14
C CYS A 133 -4.43 3.80 -7.95
N PHE A 134 -3.36 4.56 -7.72
CA PHE A 134 -2.02 4.30 -8.26
C PHE A 134 -0.90 4.74 -7.31
N THR A 135 -1.24 5.40 -6.21
CA THR A 135 -0.30 5.99 -5.27
C THR A 135 0.47 4.97 -4.44
N HIS A 136 -0.05 3.76 -4.23
CA HIS A 136 0.63 2.70 -3.49
C HIS A 136 2.00 2.32 -4.08
N TYR A 137 2.15 2.28 -5.41
CA TYR A 137 3.47 2.01 -6.02
C TYR A 137 4.44 3.17 -5.81
N LEU A 138 3.96 4.42 -5.78
CA LEU A 138 4.79 5.59 -5.49
C LEU A 138 5.30 5.57 -4.05
N VAL A 139 4.41 5.24 -3.10
CA VAL A 139 4.77 5.14 -1.68
C VAL A 139 5.73 3.97 -1.44
N LEU A 140 5.51 2.82 -2.09
CA LEU A 140 6.44 1.70 -2.05
C LEU A 140 7.82 2.12 -2.56
N LEU A 141 7.89 2.78 -3.72
CA LEU A 141 9.14 3.29 -4.28
C LEU A 141 9.84 4.23 -3.30
N TRP A 142 9.12 5.20 -2.75
CA TRP A 142 9.66 6.17 -1.80
C TRP A 142 10.23 5.50 -0.54
N ALA A 143 9.48 4.56 0.04
CA ALA A 143 9.91 3.82 1.23
C ALA A 143 11.15 2.96 0.97
N VAL A 144 11.16 2.19 -0.12
CA VAL A 144 12.30 1.31 -0.44
C VAL A 144 13.55 2.13 -0.78
N VAL A 145 13.42 3.27 -1.46
CA VAL A 145 14.54 4.19 -1.69
C VAL A 145 15.11 4.72 -0.37
N GLY A 146 14.24 5.08 0.59
CA GLY A 146 14.68 5.49 1.93
C GLY A 146 15.44 4.39 2.66
N ILE A 147 14.93 3.15 2.63
CA ILE A 147 15.59 1.99 3.23
C ILE A 147 16.95 1.72 2.55
N TYR A 148 16.99 1.77 1.22
CA TYR A 148 18.24 1.59 0.47
C TYR A 148 19.29 2.63 0.82
N ALA A 149 18.91 3.91 0.92
CA ALA A 149 19.84 4.99 1.26
C ALA A 149 20.53 4.75 2.62
N GLU A 150 19.81 4.19 3.59
CA GLU A 150 20.33 3.88 4.92
C GLU A 150 21.12 2.57 4.98
N GLN A 151 20.75 1.57 4.17
CA GLN A 151 21.26 0.20 4.28
C GLN A 151 22.34 -0.17 3.26
N LYS A 152 22.57 0.64 2.21
CA LYS A 152 23.49 0.33 1.10
C LYS A 152 24.92 -0.08 1.53
N ASP A 153 25.42 0.48 2.63
CA ASP A 153 26.79 0.25 3.13
C ASP A 153 26.83 -0.70 4.34
N LYS A 154 25.66 -1.07 4.89
CA LYS A 154 25.53 -1.81 6.16
C LYS A 154 24.99 -3.23 5.97
N ALA A 155 24.10 -3.42 5.00
CA ALA A 155 23.41 -4.68 4.78
C ALA A 155 24.22 -5.66 3.93
N SER A 156 23.81 -6.93 3.94
CA SER A 156 24.39 -7.94 3.07
C SER A 156 24.15 -7.61 1.59
N THR A 157 25.05 -8.10 0.71
CA THR A 157 24.92 -7.93 -0.74
C THR A 157 23.57 -8.45 -1.27
N ALA A 158 23.03 -9.51 -0.68
CA ALA A 158 21.72 -10.07 -1.05
C ALA A 158 20.58 -9.10 -0.72
N VAL A 159 20.58 -8.50 0.47
CA VAL A 159 19.58 -7.50 0.88
C VAL A 159 19.64 -6.27 0.00
N VAL A 160 20.84 -5.75 -0.29
CA VAL A 160 21.03 -4.60 -1.18
C VAL A 160 20.53 -4.91 -2.60
N ALA A 161 20.83 -6.09 -3.13
CA ALA A 161 20.34 -6.52 -4.44
C ALA A 161 18.80 -6.61 -4.50
N LEU A 162 18.15 -7.10 -3.43
CA LEU A 162 16.70 -7.15 -3.32
C LEU A 162 16.08 -5.74 -3.24
N LEU A 163 16.68 -4.82 -2.48
CA LEU A 163 16.25 -3.44 -2.41
C LEU A 163 16.30 -2.75 -3.78
N ILE A 164 17.41 -2.92 -4.52
CA ILE A 164 17.53 -2.40 -5.90
C ILE A 164 16.45 -3.02 -6.80
N THR A 165 16.24 -4.33 -6.70
CA THR A 165 15.21 -5.04 -7.46
C THR A 165 13.81 -4.47 -7.19
N LEU A 166 13.48 -4.21 -5.92
CA LEU A 166 12.22 -3.59 -5.51
C LEU A 166 12.09 -2.15 -6.02
N ILE A 167 13.15 -1.35 -6.04
CA ILE A 167 13.14 0.01 -6.61
C ILE A 167 12.81 -0.05 -8.10
N VAL A 168 13.47 -0.94 -8.85
CA VAL A 168 13.21 -1.11 -10.29
C VAL A 168 11.79 -1.62 -10.52
N ALA A 169 11.36 -2.66 -9.80
CA ALA A 169 10.04 -3.24 -9.93
C ALA A 169 8.92 -2.23 -9.61
N SER A 170 9.03 -1.51 -8.49
CA SER A 170 8.04 -0.49 -8.10
C SER A 170 7.99 0.68 -9.08
N SER A 171 9.14 1.12 -9.61
CA SER A 171 9.20 2.15 -10.65
C SER A 171 8.48 1.71 -11.93
N LEU A 172 8.73 0.47 -12.39
CA LEU A 172 8.07 -0.08 -13.58
C LEU A 172 6.57 -0.26 -13.38
N MET A 173 6.14 -0.79 -12.23
CA MET A 173 4.72 -0.95 -11.90
C MET A 173 4.00 0.39 -11.83
N PHE A 174 4.61 1.40 -11.22
CA PHE A 174 4.05 2.76 -11.15
C PHE A 174 3.85 3.35 -12.54
N ILE A 175 4.89 3.35 -13.38
CA ILE A 175 4.81 3.87 -14.76
C ILE A 175 3.75 3.11 -15.56
N ALA A 176 3.77 1.78 -15.51
CA ALA A 176 2.80 0.93 -16.20
C ALA A 176 1.37 1.25 -15.74
N ARG A 177 1.14 1.40 -14.43
CA ARG A 177 -0.17 1.73 -13.87
C ARG A 177 -0.68 3.08 -14.36
N VAL A 178 0.16 4.11 -14.34
CA VAL A 178 -0.19 5.45 -14.83
C VAL A 178 -0.57 5.40 -16.32
N ILE A 179 0.22 4.68 -17.15
CA ILE A 179 -0.08 4.49 -18.58
C ILE A 179 -1.43 3.77 -18.76
N ILE A 180 -1.67 2.68 -18.04
CA ILE A 180 -2.91 1.91 -18.12
C ILE A 180 -4.12 2.77 -17.74
N LEU A 181 -4.05 3.52 -16.64
CA LEU A 181 -5.12 4.42 -16.21
C LEU A 181 -5.37 5.51 -17.25
N PHE A 182 -4.32 6.12 -17.80
CA PHE A 182 -4.45 7.15 -18.83
C PHE A 182 -5.10 6.61 -20.12
N VAL A 183 -4.67 5.44 -20.59
CA VAL A 183 -5.24 4.78 -21.77
C VAL A 183 -6.71 4.39 -21.54
N ARG A 184 -7.05 3.87 -20.36
CA ARG A 184 -8.43 3.49 -20.02
C ARG A 184 -9.35 4.71 -19.87
N ASN A 185 -8.83 5.81 -19.32
CA ASN A 185 -9.56 7.08 -19.22
C ASN A 185 -9.86 7.65 -20.61
N ARG A 186 -8.86 7.69 -21.51
CA ARG A 186 -9.04 8.10 -22.92
C ARG A 186 -10.10 7.30 -23.66
N LYS A 187 -10.22 6.00 -23.37
CA LYS A 187 -11.20 5.09 -23.98
C LYS A 187 -12.59 5.14 -23.32
N ASN A 188 -12.81 6.01 -22.33
CA ASN A 188 -14.04 6.10 -21.51
C ASN A 188 -14.49 4.74 -20.95
N THR A 189 -13.57 3.79 -20.78
CA THR A 189 -13.91 2.42 -20.40
C THR A 189 -14.33 2.32 -18.94
N PHE A 190 -13.96 3.30 -18.10
CA PHE A 190 -14.38 3.38 -16.70
C PHE A 190 -15.88 3.68 -16.53
N TYR A 191 -16.50 4.42 -17.47
CA TYR A 191 -17.82 5.00 -17.27
C TYR A 191 -18.91 4.42 -18.18
N LYS A 192 -18.54 3.77 -19.29
CA LYS A 192 -19.52 3.15 -20.20
C LYS A 192 -20.18 1.88 -19.66
N ARG A 193 -19.69 1.30 -18.56
CA ARG A 193 -20.11 -0.04 -18.11
C ARG A 193 -21.14 -0.05 -16.96
N SER A 194 -21.66 1.08 -16.50
CA SER A 194 -22.74 1.11 -15.49
C SER A 194 -24.14 0.92 -16.09
N ILE A 195 -24.24 0.54 -17.36
CA ILE A 195 -25.50 0.18 -18.03
C ILE A 195 -25.43 -1.31 -18.39
N MET A 196 -25.48 -2.17 -17.37
CA MET A 196 -26.02 -3.53 -17.50
C MET A 196 -26.34 -4.12 -16.12
#